data_AF-A0A0B1SMV6-F1
#
_entry.id   AF-A0A0B1SMV6-F1
#
_cell.length_a   1.000
_cell.length_b   1.000
_cell.length_c   1.000
_cell.angle_alpha   90.00
_cell.angle_beta   90.00
_cell.angle_gamma   90.00
#
_symmetry.space_group_name_H-M   'P 1'
#
loop_
_entity.id
_entity.type
_entity.pdbx_description
1 polymer ?
#
loop_
_entity_poly.entity_id
_entity_poly.type
_entity_poly.pdbx_seq_one_letter_code
_entity_poly.pdbx_strand_id
1 'polypeptide(L)'
;MHRWSRHKCLLYNGCLRIQKGISETGEDDVINLSRCRVDICETRRGRCLRLQTSTSVIVLRFDDQETLSLWSTRCRQSGNRHICDLSDRKLTLLPETLLSANPEDIQQLNLRRNSLLGKNSSNASGAQIGWLDDLNRFTSLTSLDLSSNRLSTFPVSITQLTNLQKLNLASNCIQTIPSNVKLLK
;
A
#
# COMPACT_ATOMS: atom_id res chain seq x y z
N MET A 1 -14.89 26.14 -17.42
CA MET A 1 -15.17 24.88 -18.18
C MET A 1 -14.31 23.77 -17.61
N HIS A 2 -14.88 22.62 -17.23
CA HIS A 2 -14.08 21.48 -16.74
C HIS A 2 -13.44 20.76 -17.93
N ARG A 3 -12.10 20.73 -18.00
CA ARG A 3 -11.37 19.96 -19.01
C ARG A 3 -11.17 18.53 -18.51
N TRP A 4 -11.73 17.56 -19.22
CA TRP A 4 -11.55 16.15 -18.92
C TRP A 4 -10.46 15.57 -19.81
N SER A 5 -9.51 14.87 -19.20
CA SER A 5 -8.43 14.16 -19.89
C SER A 5 -8.20 12.81 -19.22
N ARG A 6 -7.76 11.83 -20.01
CA ARG A 6 -7.44 10.50 -19.50
C ARG A 6 -5.97 10.48 -19.10
N HIS A 7 -5.71 10.24 -17.82
CA HIS A 7 -4.36 10.13 -17.29
C HIS A 7 -4.18 8.80 -16.58
N LYS A 8 -2.93 8.32 -16.55
CA LYS A 8 -2.56 7.23 -15.67
C LYS A 8 -2.31 7.81 -14.28
N CYS A 9 -3.13 7.39 -13.33
CA CYS A 9 -3.07 7.86 -11.95
C CYS A 9 -2.50 6.77 -11.05
N LEU A 10 -1.62 7.15 -10.12
CA LEU A 10 -1.01 6.26 -9.15
C LEU A 10 -1.27 6.79 -7.74
N LEU A 11 -1.81 5.93 -6.89
CA LEU A 11 -2.06 6.23 -5.48
C LEU A 11 -0.99 5.54 -4.61
N TYR A 12 -0.16 6.30 -3.91
CA TYR A 12 0.94 5.77 -3.09
C TYR A 12 1.32 6.71 -1.95
N ASN A 13 1.68 6.19 -0.78
CA ASN A 13 2.24 6.94 0.36
C ASN A 13 1.44 8.21 0.73
N GLY A 14 0.12 8.13 0.67
CA GLY A 14 -0.75 9.28 0.90
C GLY A 14 -0.64 10.41 -0.14
N CYS A 15 -0.14 10.08 -1.32
CA CYS A 15 -0.07 10.94 -2.48
C CYS A 15 -0.81 10.33 -3.67
N LEU A 16 -1.42 11.19 -4.48
CA LEU A 16 -1.92 10.86 -5.79
C LEU A 16 -0.99 11.49 -6.84
N ARG A 17 -0.38 10.67 -7.68
CA ARG A 17 0.38 11.15 -8.85
C ARG A 17 -0.46 10.99 -10.10
N ILE A 18 -0.55 12.05 -10.89
CA ILE A 18 -1.21 12.09 -12.18
C ILE A 18 -0.11 12.18 -13.23
N GLN A 19 0.06 11.12 -14.01
CA GLN A 19 1.09 11.09 -15.04
C GLN A 19 0.68 11.95 -16.23
N LYS A 20 1.56 12.87 -16.63
CA LYS A 20 1.41 13.63 -17.87
C LYS A 20 1.87 12.76 -19.04
N GLY A 21 1.24 12.92 -20.20
CA GLY A 21 1.57 12.13 -21.39
C GLY A 21 2.98 12.46 -21.90
N ILE A 22 3.59 11.56 -22.67
CA ILE A 22 4.95 11.74 -23.26
C ILE A 22 5.05 13.04 -24.11
N SER A 23 3.91 13.55 -24.59
CA SER A 23 3.79 14.78 -25.38
C SER A 23 3.62 16.06 -24.56
N GLU A 24 3.47 15.99 -23.23
CA GLU A 24 3.29 17.14 -22.36
C GLU A 24 4.61 17.45 -21.63
N THR A 25 5.26 18.56 -21.99
CA THR A 25 6.49 19.02 -21.34
C THR A 25 6.16 19.53 -19.93
N GLY A 26 6.30 18.68 -18.92
CA GLY A 26 6.15 19.07 -17.52
C GLY A 26 6.24 17.88 -16.58
N GLU A 27 6.63 18.13 -15.33
CA GLU A 27 6.64 17.10 -14.29
C GLU A 27 5.23 16.61 -13.97
N ASP A 28 5.13 15.35 -13.54
CA ASP A 28 3.88 14.72 -13.10
C ASP A 28 3.28 15.50 -11.92
N ASP A 29 1.96 15.66 -11.91
CA ASP A 29 1.29 16.35 -10.81
C ASP A 29 1.17 15.42 -9.62
N VAL A 30 1.77 15.78 -8.48
CA VAL A 30 1.72 15.02 -7.23
C VAL A 30 0.88 15.77 -6.19
N ILE A 31 -0.18 15.13 -5.72
CA ILE A 31 -1.13 15.70 -4.75
C ILE A 31 -0.99 14.99 -3.43
N ASN A 32 -0.72 15.74 -2.36
CA ASN A 32 -0.68 15.21 -1.01
C ASN A 32 -2.10 15.12 -0.42
N LEU A 33 -2.54 13.90 -0.11
CA LEU A 33 -3.89 13.60 0.31
C LEU A 33 -4.16 13.91 1.78
N SER A 34 -3.13 14.05 2.61
CA SER A 34 -3.29 14.49 4.01
C SER A 34 -3.93 15.87 4.15
N ARG A 35 -3.85 16.68 3.07
CA ARG A 35 -4.42 18.02 3.00
C ARG A 35 -5.69 18.08 2.14
N CYS A 36 -6.19 16.92 1.71
CA CYS A 36 -7.34 16.81 0.84
C CYS A 36 -8.58 16.40 1.62
N ARG A 37 -9.68 17.11 1.42
CA ARG A 37 -11.01 16.57 1.69
C ARG A 37 -11.37 15.58 0.59
N VAL A 38 -11.80 14.39 0.99
CA VAL A 38 -12.12 13.28 0.09
C VAL A 38 -13.59 12.91 0.21
N ASP A 39 -14.32 13.01 -0.90
CA ASP A 39 -15.74 12.66 -0.98
C ASP A 39 -16.09 11.97 -2.31
N ILE A 40 -17.26 11.31 -2.34
CA ILE A 40 -17.83 10.76 -3.57
C ILE A 40 -18.87 11.76 -4.05
N CYS A 41 -18.81 12.12 -5.33
CA CYS A 41 -19.78 13.02 -5.94
C CYS A 41 -20.38 12.46 -7.23
N GLU A 42 -21.53 12.97 -7.61
CA GLU A 42 -22.13 12.72 -8.93
C GLU A 42 -21.82 13.85 -9.89
N THR A 43 -21.53 13.47 -11.13
CA THR A 43 -21.31 14.37 -12.26
C THR A 43 -22.18 13.93 -13.43
N ARG A 44 -22.27 14.76 -14.49
CA ARG A 44 -22.90 14.34 -15.76
C ARG A 44 -22.25 13.10 -16.41
N ARG A 45 -21.07 12.72 -15.93
CA ARG A 45 -20.30 11.55 -16.34
C ARG A 45 -20.41 10.40 -15.32
N GLY A 46 -21.28 10.48 -14.31
CA GLY A 46 -21.46 9.44 -13.29
C GLY A 46 -20.73 9.73 -11.97
N ARG A 47 -20.61 8.69 -11.13
CA ARG A 47 -19.98 8.76 -9.80
C ARG A 47 -18.46 8.93 -9.91
N CYS A 48 -17.93 9.88 -9.15
CA CYS A 48 -16.52 10.24 -9.17
C CYS A 48 -15.97 10.39 -7.75
N LEU A 49 -14.65 10.23 -7.61
CA LEU A 49 -13.92 10.59 -6.40
C LEU A 49 -13.50 12.06 -6.51
N ARG A 50 -13.88 12.86 -5.51
CA ARG A 50 -13.49 14.26 -5.39
C ARG A 50 -12.39 14.41 -4.36
N LEU A 51 -11.32 15.08 -4.77
CA LEU A 51 -10.20 15.47 -3.92
C LEU A 51 -10.12 16.99 -3.93
N GLN A 52 -10.37 17.60 -2.77
CA GLN A 52 -10.41 19.05 -2.63
C GLN A 52 -9.30 19.51 -1.69
N THR A 53 -8.40 20.36 -2.19
CA THR A 53 -7.45 21.14 -1.39
C THR A 53 -8.00 22.55 -1.15
N SER A 54 -7.23 23.40 -0.46
CA SER A 54 -7.56 24.83 -0.29
C SER A 54 -7.52 25.61 -1.61
N THR A 55 -6.80 25.12 -2.62
CA THR A 55 -6.52 25.84 -3.86
C THR A 55 -7.06 25.15 -5.11
N SER A 56 -7.32 23.85 -5.06
CA SER A 56 -7.64 23.03 -6.23
C SER A 56 -8.69 21.97 -5.93
N VAL A 57 -9.49 21.64 -6.94
CA VAL A 57 -10.44 20.52 -6.90
C VAL A 57 -10.15 19.58 -8.05
N ILE A 58 -9.92 18.31 -7.73
CA ILE A 58 -9.66 17.25 -8.69
C ILE A 58 -10.78 16.23 -8.60
N VAL A 59 -11.30 15.84 -9.75
CA VAL A 59 -12.39 14.86 -9.86
C VAL A 59 -11.93 13.70 -10.72
N LEU A 60 -11.85 12.51 -10.12
CA LEU A 60 -11.46 11.28 -10.79
C LEU A 60 -12.68 10.42 -11.08
N ARG A 61 -12.84 10.04 -12.34
CA ARG A 61 -13.82 9.05 -12.77
C ARG A 61 -13.12 7.71 -12.98
N PHE A 62 -13.75 6.64 -12.54
CA PHE A 62 -13.29 5.27 -12.75
C PHE A 62 -14.25 4.52 -13.67
N ASP A 63 -13.74 3.50 -14.34
CA ASP A 63 -14.52 2.68 -15.27
C ASP A 63 -15.47 1.72 -14.51
N ASP A 64 -15.13 1.37 -13.26
CA ASP A 64 -15.92 0.49 -12.40
C ASP A 64 -16.09 1.03 -10.96
N GLN A 65 -17.13 0.54 -10.29
CA GLN A 65 -17.51 0.98 -8.94
C GLN A 65 -16.59 0.43 -7.84
N GLU A 66 -15.94 -0.73 -8.04
CA GLU A 66 -15.05 -1.34 -7.05
C GLU A 66 -13.77 -0.54 -6.91
N THR A 67 -13.17 -0.14 -8.04
CA THR A 67 -11.98 0.72 -8.09
C THR A 67 -12.25 2.08 -7.46
N LEU A 68 -13.43 2.68 -7.72
CA LEU A 68 -13.85 3.92 -7.08
C LEU A 68 -13.93 3.76 -5.55
N SER A 69 -14.59 2.69 -5.07
CA SER A 69 -14.73 2.42 -3.65
C SER A 69 -13.37 2.18 -2.98
N LEU A 70 -12.49 1.41 -3.61
CA LEU A 70 -11.12 1.15 -3.13
C LEU A 70 -10.32 2.45 -3.00
N TRP A 71 -10.33 3.29 -4.03
CA TRP A 71 -9.61 4.56 -4.01
C TRP A 71 -10.20 5.54 -3.00
N SER A 72 -11.51 5.58 -2.83
CA SER A 72 -12.15 6.41 -1.80
C SER A 72 -11.69 6.02 -0.40
N THR A 73 -11.64 4.72 -0.10
CA THR A 73 -11.16 4.20 1.18
C THR A 73 -9.70 4.57 1.40
N ARG A 74 -8.83 4.34 0.42
CA ARG A 74 -7.39 4.66 0.51
C ARG A 74 -7.12 6.15 0.70
N CYS A 75 -7.80 7.03 -0.07
CA CYS A 75 -7.62 8.48 0.05
C CYS A 75 -8.15 9.04 1.39
N ARG A 76 -9.15 8.42 2.01
CA ARG A 76 -9.60 8.82 3.36
C ARG A 76 -8.62 8.38 4.44
N GLN A 77 -7.91 7.28 4.24
CA GLN A 77 -6.92 6.75 5.18
C GLN A 77 -5.57 7.47 5.12
N SER A 78 -5.26 8.15 4.02
CA SER A 78 -3.99 8.87 3.80
C SER A 78 -3.75 10.15 4.62
N GLY A 79 -4.68 10.53 5.51
CA GLY A 79 -4.44 11.55 6.52
C GLY A 79 -3.47 11.11 7.64
N ASN A 80 -3.11 9.83 7.69
CA ASN A 80 -2.35 9.25 8.77
C ASN A 80 -0.97 8.80 8.26
N ARG A 81 0.08 9.56 8.60
CA ARG A 81 1.49 9.31 8.20
C ARG A 81 2.01 7.92 8.57
N HIS A 82 1.29 7.22 9.43
CA HIS A 82 1.65 5.90 9.93
C HIS A 82 1.10 4.71 9.13
N ILE A 83 0.33 4.96 8.06
CA ILE A 83 -0.30 3.91 7.25
C ILE A 83 0.37 3.83 5.88
N CYS A 84 0.89 2.65 5.52
CA CYS A 84 1.48 2.35 4.24
C CYS A 84 0.67 1.24 3.54
N ASP A 85 0.08 1.54 2.38
CA ASP A 85 -0.66 0.56 1.57
C ASP A 85 0.08 0.24 0.25
N LEU A 86 0.52 -1.01 0.17
CA LEU A 86 1.22 -1.63 -0.96
C LEU A 86 0.45 -2.83 -1.51
N SER A 87 -0.85 -2.94 -1.23
CA SER A 87 -1.68 -4.03 -1.72
C SER A 87 -1.93 -3.98 -3.23
N ASP A 88 -2.11 -5.15 -3.83
CA ASP A 88 -2.44 -5.34 -5.26
C ASP A 88 -1.36 -4.83 -6.23
N ARG A 89 -0.08 -4.89 -5.83
CA ARG A 89 1.04 -4.37 -6.62
C ARG A 89 1.84 -5.45 -7.35
N LYS A 90 1.39 -6.71 -7.30
CA LYS A 90 2.10 -7.88 -7.87
C LYS A 90 3.55 -7.98 -7.37
N LEU A 91 3.79 -7.54 -6.14
CA LEU A 91 5.12 -7.54 -5.54
C LEU A 91 5.58 -8.97 -5.26
N THR A 92 6.81 -9.27 -5.66
CA THR A 92 7.52 -10.50 -5.25
C THR A 92 8.48 -10.23 -4.09
N LEU A 93 8.93 -8.98 -3.96
CA LEU A 93 9.79 -8.46 -2.90
C LEU A 93 9.21 -7.13 -2.39
N LEU A 94 9.55 -6.77 -1.16
CA LEU A 94 9.33 -5.44 -0.61
C LEU A 94 10.12 -4.42 -1.44
N PRO A 95 9.49 -3.32 -1.87
CA PRO A 95 10.13 -2.34 -2.72
C PRO A 95 11.17 -1.54 -1.94
N GLU A 96 12.25 -1.12 -2.61
CA GLU A 96 13.30 -0.28 -2.01
C GLU A 96 12.74 0.99 -1.36
N THR A 97 11.72 1.60 -1.98
CA THR A 97 10.98 2.75 -1.43
C THR A 97 10.37 2.52 -0.04
N LEU A 98 10.02 1.28 0.32
CA LEU A 98 9.58 0.91 1.67
C LEU A 98 10.79 0.73 2.59
N LEU A 99 11.87 0.14 2.10
CA LEU A 99 13.10 -0.14 2.86
C LEU A 99 13.94 1.11 3.17
N SER A 100 13.78 2.15 2.35
CA SER A 100 14.38 3.48 2.54
C SER A 100 13.55 4.39 3.45
N ALA A 101 12.29 4.03 3.73
CA ALA A 101 11.46 4.77 4.66
C ALA A 101 11.99 4.58 6.09
N ASN A 102 11.77 5.58 6.95
CA ASN A 102 12.07 5.44 8.37
C ASN A 102 11.18 4.34 8.96
N PRO A 103 11.73 3.22 9.47
CA PRO A 103 10.92 2.12 9.95
C PRO A 103 10.01 2.48 11.14
N GLU A 104 10.36 3.55 11.87
CA GLU A 104 9.56 4.04 12.99
C GLU A 104 8.29 4.78 12.56
N ASP A 105 8.26 5.30 11.33
CA ASP A 105 7.12 6.09 10.84
C ASP A 105 5.92 5.20 10.51
N ILE A 106 6.12 3.91 10.20
CA ILE A 106 5.06 3.01 9.71
C ILE A 106 4.52 2.16 10.86
N GLN A 107 3.25 2.35 11.21
CA GLN A 107 2.54 1.54 12.20
C GLN A 107 1.56 0.55 11.56
N GLN A 108 1.05 0.85 10.37
CA GLN A 108 0.14 -0.03 9.65
C GLN A 108 0.67 -0.28 8.24
N LEU A 109 0.87 -1.54 7.88
CA LEU A 109 1.38 -1.95 6.57
C LEU A 109 0.41 -2.93 5.92
N ASN A 110 -0.09 -2.57 4.74
CA ASN A 110 -0.94 -3.42 3.93
C ASN A 110 -0.14 -3.95 2.72
N LEU A 111 0.07 -5.26 2.68
CA LEU A 111 0.76 -6.00 1.62
C LEU A 111 -0.16 -7.03 0.96
N ARG A 112 -1.48 -6.91 1.15
CA ARG A 112 -2.49 -7.82 0.62
C ARG A 112 -2.39 -8.00 -0.90
N ARG A 113 -2.74 -9.20 -1.40
CA ARG A 113 -2.82 -9.51 -2.84
C ARG A 113 -1.52 -9.23 -3.60
N ASN A 114 -0.40 -9.66 -3.02
CA ASN A 114 0.90 -9.70 -3.69
C ASN A 114 1.35 -11.17 -3.87
N SER A 115 2.62 -11.40 -4.15
CA SER A 115 3.23 -12.73 -4.27
C SER A 115 4.60 -12.73 -3.61
N LEU A 116 4.64 -12.19 -2.38
CA LEU A 116 5.86 -11.94 -1.63
C LEU A 116 6.61 -13.25 -1.31
N LEU A 117 7.94 -13.19 -1.44
CA LEU A 117 8.82 -14.30 -1.17
C LEU A 117 9.57 -14.11 0.15
N GLY A 118 9.77 -15.22 0.87
CA GLY A 118 10.69 -15.30 2.01
C GLY A 118 12.05 -15.88 1.60
N LYS A 119 13.04 -15.70 2.46
CA LYS A 119 14.36 -16.32 2.36
C LYS A 119 14.23 -17.83 2.55
N ASN A 120 14.96 -18.59 1.74
CA ASN A 120 15.09 -20.04 1.80
C ASN A 120 16.56 -20.43 1.59
N SER A 121 16.91 -21.69 1.83
CA SER A 121 18.29 -22.17 1.71
C SER A 121 18.90 -21.97 0.30
N SER A 122 18.08 -21.81 -0.74
CA SER A 122 18.55 -21.61 -2.11
C SER A 122 18.78 -20.15 -2.51
N ASN A 123 18.14 -19.18 -1.84
CA ASN A 123 18.23 -17.74 -2.16
C ASN A 123 18.87 -16.90 -1.04
N ALA A 124 19.25 -17.53 0.08
CA ALA A 124 19.89 -16.86 1.22
C ALA A 124 21.37 -16.47 0.98
N SER A 125 21.99 -16.91 -0.12
CA SER A 125 23.42 -16.72 -0.41
C SER A 125 23.77 -15.37 -1.06
N GLY A 126 22.81 -14.47 -1.26
CA GLY A 126 23.03 -13.15 -1.86
C GLY A 126 22.74 -11.97 -0.93
N ALA A 127 23.38 -10.82 -1.18
CA ALA A 127 23.12 -9.54 -0.51
C ALA A 127 21.75 -8.91 -0.88
N GLN A 128 20.83 -9.70 -1.45
CA GLN A 128 19.53 -9.23 -1.90
C GLN A 128 18.64 -8.89 -0.70
N ILE A 129 18.09 -7.69 -0.73
CA ILE A 129 17.13 -7.18 0.27
C ILE A 129 15.72 -7.12 -0.32
N GLY A 130 14.73 -6.93 0.53
CA GLY A 130 13.31 -6.86 0.18
C GLY A 130 12.59 -8.18 0.35
N TRP A 131 13.17 -9.15 1.03
CA TRP A 131 12.46 -10.36 1.40
C TRP A 131 11.42 -10.06 2.47
N LEU A 132 10.43 -10.94 2.60
CA LEU A 132 9.48 -10.87 3.70
C LEU A 132 10.18 -10.90 5.07
N ASP A 133 11.36 -11.53 5.14
CA ASP A 133 12.23 -11.56 6.31
C ASP A 133 12.74 -10.19 6.76
N ASP A 134 12.89 -9.25 5.81
CA ASP A 134 13.37 -7.90 6.10
C ASP A 134 12.28 -7.01 6.72
N LEU A 135 11.06 -7.52 6.91
CA LEU A 135 10.00 -6.83 7.66
C LEU A 135 10.37 -6.61 9.13
N ASN A 136 11.28 -7.40 9.69
CA ASN A 136 11.71 -7.26 11.09
C ASN A 136 12.28 -5.86 11.42
N ARG A 137 12.66 -5.07 10.40
CA ARG A 137 13.13 -3.69 10.54
C ARG A 137 12.04 -2.72 10.99
N PHE A 138 10.77 -3.00 10.73
CA PHE A 138 9.64 -2.11 11.03
C PHE A 138 9.11 -2.32 12.45
N THR A 139 9.93 -2.01 13.45
CA THR A 139 9.66 -2.27 14.87
C THR A 139 8.44 -1.54 15.44
N SER A 140 8.02 -0.44 14.81
CA SER A 140 6.81 0.32 15.17
C SER A 140 5.50 -0.25 14.61
N LEU A 141 5.54 -1.32 13.82
CA LEU A 141 4.33 -1.93 13.25
C LEU A 141 3.40 -2.46 14.34
N THR A 142 2.15 -2.01 14.29
CA THR A 142 1.03 -2.48 15.12
C THR A 142 0.02 -3.28 14.30
N SER A 143 -0.04 -3.08 12.98
CA SER A 143 -0.94 -3.81 12.08
C SER A 143 -0.24 -4.20 10.77
N LEU A 144 -0.37 -5.46 10.37
CA LEU A 144 0.19 -6.01 9.14
C LEU A 144 -0.84 -6.89 8.41
N ASP A 145 -1.14 -6.55 7.16
CA ASP A 145 -1.96 -7.39 6.28
C ASP A 145 -1.12 -8.06 5.19
N LEU A 146 -1.02 -9.40 5.26
CA LEU A 146 -0.35 -10.27 4.29
C LEU A 146 -1.33 -11.22 3.60
N SER A 147 -2.62 -10.93 3.67
CA SER A 147 -3.63 -11.80 3.07
C SER A 147 -3.46 -11.93 1.56
N SER A 148 -3.81 -13.09 1.02
CA SER A 148 -3.72 -13.37 -0.43
C SER A 148 -2.31 -13.23 -1.01
N ASN A 149 -1.26 -13.67 -0.30
CA ASN A 149 0.13 -13.67 -0.79
C ASN A 149 0.64 -15.05 -1.25
N ARG A 150 -0.20 -16.10 -1.17
CA ARG A 150 0.16 -17.50 -1.51
C ARG A 150 1.34 -18.04 -0.69
N LEU A 151 1.53 -17.53 0.53
CA LEU A 151 2.59 -18.01 1.42
C LEU A 151 2.32 -19.47 1.80
N SER A 152 3.28 -20.37 1.55
CA SER A 152 3.19 -21.79 1.94
C SER A 152 3.72 -22.04 3.35
N THR A 153 4.63 -21.20 3.82
CA THR A 153 5.24 -21.26 5.14
C THR A 153 4.94 -19.99 5.94
N PHE A 154 4.88 -20.13 7.26
CA PHE A 154 4.77 -18.96 8.12
C PHE A 154 6.10 -18.20 8.14
N PRO A 155 6.10 -16.88 7.88
CA PRO A 155 7.29 -16.04 7.95
C PRO A 155 7.69 -15.77 9.41
N VAL A 156 8.63 -16.56 9.93
CA VAL A 156 9.06 -16.49 11.34
C VAL A 156 9.64 -15.11 11.71
N SER A 157 10.20 -14.37 10.75
CA SER A 157 10.67 -12.99 10.95
C SER A 157 9.60 -12.05 11.53
N ILE A 158 8.32 -12.27 11.22
CA ILE A 158 7.20 -11.46 11.72
C ILE A 158 7.07 -11.57 13.24
N THR A 159 7.50 -12.68 13.85
CA THR A 159 7.47 -12.83 15.31
C THR A 159 8.48 -11.94 16.03
N GLN A 160 9.37 -11.25 15.30
CA GLN A 160 10.28 -10.24 15.84
C GLN A 160 9.62 -8.85 15.97
N LEU A 161 8.42 -8.67 15.39
CA LEU A 161 7.65 -7.42 15.48
C LEU A 161 6.92 -7.33 16.82
N THR A 162 7.62 -6.93 17.87
CA THR A 162 7.15 -6.94 19.27
C THR A 162 5.99 -6.00 19.58
N ASN A 163 5.71 -5.03 18.71
CA ASN A 163 4.58 -4.11 18.81
C ASN A 163 3.36 -4.53 17.96
N LEU A 164 3.47 -5.62 17.20
CA LEU A 164 2.41 -6.08 16.31
C LEU A 164 1.23 -6.61 17.12
N GLN A 165 0.06 -6.02 16.91
CA GLN A 165 -1.20 -6.38 17.57
C GLN A 165 -2.19 -7.03 16.61
N LYS A 166 -2.06 -6.74 15.30
CA LYS A 166 -2.96 -7.25 14.26
C LYS A 166 -2.13 -7.83 13.12
N LEU A 167 -2.32 -9.12 12.87
CA LEU A 167 -1.72 -9.84 11.76
C LEU A 167 -2.80 -10.55 10.95
N ASN A 168 -2.97 -10.17 9.69
CA ASN A 168 -3.88 -10.85 8.77
C ASN A 168 -3.09 -11.74 7.80
N LEU A 169 -3.31 -13.05 7.88
CA LEU A 169 -2.71 -14.06 6.99
C LEU A 169 -3.76 -14.83 6.17
N ALA A 170 -5.01 -14.35 6.14
CA ALA A 170 -6.10 -15.04 5.44
C ALA A 170 -5.79 -15.26 3.95
N SER A 171 -6.36 -16.31 3.35
CA SER A 171 -6.16 -16.62 1.93
C SER A 171 -4.68 -16.84 1.54
N ASN A 172 -3.89 -17.41 2.45
CA ASN A 172 -2.58 -17.98 2.15
C ASN A 172 -2.65 -19.51 2.18
N CYS A 173 -1.52 -20.18 1.92
CA CYS A 173 -1.40 -21.64 1.90
C CYS A 173 -0.57 -22.16 3.09
N ILE A 174 -0.57 -21.43 4.21
CA ILE A 174 0.21 -21.75 5.40
C ILE A 174 -0.41 -22.98 6.08
N GLN A 175 0.34 -24.08 6.14
CA GLN A 175 -0.13 -25.33 6.74
C GLN A 175 0.16 -25.43 8.23
N THR A 176 1.24 -24.79 8.69
CA THR A 176 1.70 -24.87 10.07
C THR A 176 1.96 -23.49 10.64
N ILE A 177 1.53 -23.29 11.88
CA ILE A 177 1.83 -22.07 12.64
C ILE A 177 2.94 -22.40 13.65
N PRO A 178 4.10 -21.72 13.59
CA PRO A 178 5.22 -22.02 14.47
C PRO A 178 4.92 -21.58 15.90
N SER A 179 5.56 -22.24 16.86
CA SER A 179 5.42 -21.91 18.28
C SER A 179 5.89 -20.49 18.61
N ASN A 180 6.75 -19.89 17.78
CA ASN A 180 7.20 -18.50 17.87
C ASN A 180 6.06 -17.48 17.80
N VAL A 181 4.87 -17.83 17.29
CA VAL A 181 3.71 -16.93 17.29
C VAL A 181 3.31 -16.48 18.69
N LYS A 182 3.65 -17.25 19.74
CA LYS A 182 3.47 -16.85 21.15
C LYS A 182 4.24 -15.59 21.57
N LEU A 183 5.19 -15.13 20.75
CA LEU A 183 5.98 -13.92 20.99
C LEU A 183 5.24 -12.65 20.53
N LEU A 184 4.19 -12.78 19.72
CA LEU A 184 3.32 -11.67 19.35
C LEU A 184 2.41 -11.30 20.54
N LYS A 185 2.12 -10.00 20.70
CA LYS A 185 1.32 -9.47 21.82
C LYS A 185 -0.18 -9.52 21.54
#